data_AF-A0A923W7Q0-F1
#
_entry.id   AF-A0A923W7Q0-F1
#
_cell.length_a   1.000
_cell.length_b   1.000
_cell.length_c   1.000
_cell.angle_alpha   90.00
_cell.angle_beta   90.00
_cell.angle_gamma   90.00
#
_symmetry.space_group_name_H-M   'P 1'
#
loop_
_entity.id
_entity.type
_entity.pdbx_description
1 polymer ?
#
loop_
_entity_poly.entity_id
_entity_poly.type
_entity_poly.pdbx_seq_one_letter_code
_entity_poly.pdbx_strand_id
1 'polypeptide(L)'
;AKKLSVRETESLVKKLGSEFALMPNKARPEKARDTRRAEEELADLLMAEVEVRIKKQVKRNGKREDMGELAIKFSSLDEVNGLIERLRRTA
;
A
#
# COMPACT_ATOMS: atom_id res chain seq x y z
N ALA A 1 43.97 8.34 13.12
CA ALA A 1 43.28 7.43 12.17
C ALA A 1 43.18 6.05 12.79
N LYS A 2 41.96 5.56 13.09
CA LYS A 2 41.78 4.22 13.67
C LYS A 2 41.93 3.19 12.55
N LYS A 3 42.95 2.33 12.66
CA LYS A 3 43.23 1.24 11.71
C LYS A 3 42.26 0.09 12.02
N LEU A 4 41.32 -0.18 11.12
CA LEU A 4 40.46 -1.36 11.19
C LEU A 4 41.31 -2.61 10.93
N SER A 5 41.05 -3.67 11.68
CA SER A 5 41.71 -4.96 11.50
C SER A 5 41.24 -5.63 10.21
N VAL A 6 42.12 -6.42 9.58
CA VAL A 6 41.85 -7.13 8.32
C VAL A 6 40.53 -7.94 8.40
N ARG A 7 40.26 -8.54 9.57
CA ARG A 7 39.03 -9.30 9.83
C ARG A 7 37.76 -8.45 9.84
N GLU A 8 37.86 -7.21 10.32
CA GLU A 8 36.74 -6.27 10.33
C GLU A 8 36.44 -5.82 8.90
N THR A 9 37.48 -5.63 8.09
CA THR A 9 37.36 -5.26 6.67
C THR A 9 36.76 -6.43 5.87
N GLU A 10 37.24 -7.65 6.08
CA GLU A 10 36.67 -8.86 5.46
C GLU A 10 35.20 -9.08 5.85
N SER A 11 34.85 -8.85 7.11
CA SER A 11 33.46 -8.95 7.58
C SER A 11 32.56 -7.87 6.98
N LEU A 12 33.08 -6.65 6.79
CA LEU A 12 32.33 -5.56 6.17
C LEU A 12 32.10 -5.84 4.67
N VAL A 13 33.13 -6.31 3.97
CA VAL A 13 33.06 -6.69 2.54
C VAL A 13 32.07 -7.84 2.34
N LYS A 14 32.04 -8.83 3.25
CA LYS A 14 31.06 -9.92 3.19
C LYS A 14 29.63 -9.42 3.40
N LYS A 15 29.41 -8.45 4.29
CA LYS A 15 28.09 -7.81 4.50
C LYS A 15 27.65 -6.98 3.29
N LEU A 16 28.54 -6.15 2.75
CA LEU A 16 28.28 -5.35 1.55
C LEU A 16 28.04 -6.23 0.31
N GLY A 17 28.76 -7.34 0.15
CA GLY A 17 28.52 -8.32 -0.90
C GLY A 17 27.17 -9.05 -0.77
N SER A 18 26.64 -9.16 0.45
CA SER A 18 25.33 -9.76 0.71
C SER A 18 24.16 -8.83 0.34
N GLU A 19 24.37 -7.51 0.40
CA GLU A 19 23.41 -6.51 -0.08
C GLU A 19 23.39 -6.40 -1.62
N PHE A 20 24.48 -6.81 -2.28
CA PHE A 20 24.59 -6.87 -3.75
C PHE A 20 24.19 -8.23 -4.34
N ALA A 21 23.98 -9.25 -3.50
CA ALA A 21 23.33 -10.48 -3.93
C ALA A 21 21.88 -10.11 -4.29
N LEU A 22 21.70 -9.79 -5.57
CA LEU A 22 20.44 -9.60 -6.27
C LEU A 22 19.47 -10.71 -5.86
N MET A 23 18.76 -10.49 -4.75
CA MET A 23 17.56 -11.24 -4.47
C MET A 23 16.72 -11.03 -5.72
N PRO A 24 16.27 -12.08 -6.42
CA PRO A 24 15.30 -11.90 -7.47
C PRO A 24 14.20 -11.08 -6.84
N ASN A 25 13.99 -9.86 -7.36
CA ASN A 25 12.87 -9.05 -6.97
C ASN A 25 11.67 -9.85 -7.48
N LYS A 26 11.22 -10.84 -6.68
CA LYS A 26 9.89 -11.40 -6.77
C LYS A 26 9.05 -10.15 -6.76
N ALA A 27 8.51 -9.81 -7.93
CA ALA A 27 7.61 -8.70 -8.09
C ALA A 27 6.69 -8.79 -6.88
N ARG A 28 6.87 -7.83 -5.95
CA ARG A 28 6.00 -7.75 -4.77
C ARG A 28 4.62 -7.82 -5.38
N PRO A 29 3.73 -8.72 -4.92
CA PRO A 29 2.40 -8.83 -5.52
C PRO A 29 1.91 -7.40 -5.61
N GLU A 30 1.82 -6.88 -6.85
CA GLU A 30 1.45 -5.49 -7.06
C GLU A 30 0.19 -5.35 -6.23
N LYS A 31 0.09 -4.32 -5.38
CA LYS A 31 -1.21 -3.93 -4.81
C LYS A 31 -2.21 -4.12 -5.95
N ALA A 32 -3.15 -5.06 -5.77
CA ALA A 32 -3.90 -5.63 -6.87
C ALA A 32 -4.38 -4.48 -7.75
N ARG A 33 -4.16 -4.53 -9.08
CA ARG A 33 -4.60 -3.45 -9.98
C ARG A 33 -6.05 -3.05 -9.71
N ASP A 34 -6.84 -4.01 -9.25
CA ASP A 34 -8.20 -3.88 -8.75
C ASP A 34 -8.36 -2.86 -7.63
N THR A 35 -7.48 -2.81 -6.62
CA THR A 35 -7.57 -1.80 -5.53
C THR A 35 -7.30 -0.40 -6.04
N ARG A 36 -6.28 -0.25 -6.90
CA ARG A 36 -5.94 1.05 -7.48
C ARG A 36 -7.06 1.54 -8.40
N ARG A 37 -7.65 0.65 -9.19
CA ARG A 37 -8.80 0.96 -10.02
C ARG A 37 -10.02 1.36 -9.17
N ALA A 38 -10.26 0.66 -8.07
CA ALA A 38 -11.32 1.02 -7.13
C ALA A 38 -11.08 2.38 -6.46
N GLU A 39 -9.83 2.71 -6.11
CA GLU A 39 -9.44 4.04 -5.62
C GLU A 39 -9.72 5.13 -6.66
N GLU A 40 -9.30 4.93 -7.91
CA GLU A 40 -9.49 5.88 -9.02
C GLU A 40 -10.99 6.10 -9.32
N GLU A 41 -11.78 5.03 -9.44
CA GLU A 41 -13.23 5.13 -9.68
C GLU A 41 -13.96 5.84 -8.53
N LEU A 42 -13.59 5.56 -7.27
CA LEU A 42 -14.17 6.24 -6.11
C LEU A 42 -13.74 7.71 -6.04
N ALA A 43 -12.50 8.04 -6.42
CA ALA A 43 -12.03 9.41 -6.47
C ALA A 43 -12.80 10.24 -7.50
N ASP A 44 -13.08 9.68 -8.67
CA ASP A 44 -13.87 10.36 -9.71
C ASP A 44 -15.32 10.58 -9.28
N LEU A 45 -15.96 9.56 -8.68
CA LEU A 45 -17.36 9.64 -8.22
C LEU A 45 -17.56 10.63 -7.08
N LEU A 46 -16.64 10.60 -6.12
CA LEU A 46 -16.72 11.40 -4.90
C LEU A 46 -16.02 12.75 -5.03
N MET A 47 -15.26 12.97 -6.11
CA MET A 47 -14.42 14.15 -6.34
C MET A 47 -13.47 14.42 -5.16
N ALA A 48 -12.95 13.36 -4.54
CA ALA A 48 -12.15 13.41 -3.33
C ALA A 48 -10.96 12.45 -3.40
N GLU A 49 -9.90 12.72 -2.63
CA GLU A 49 -8.76 11.80 -2.54
C GLU A 49 -9.14 10.58 -1.69
N VAL A 50 -9.09 9.39 -2.29
CA VAL A 50 -9.51 8.12 -1.69
C VAL A 50 -8.34 7.16 -1.60
N GLU A 51 -8.18 6.52 -0.44
CA GLU A 51 -7.18 5.47 -0.20
C GLU A 51 -7.88 4.19 0.29
N VAL A 52 -7.62 3.06 -0.37
CA VAL A 52 -8.15 1.74 0.00
C VAL A 52 -7.06 0.97 0.74
N ARG A 53 -7.34 0.63 2.00
CA ARG A 53 -6.42 -0.11 2.86
C ARG A 53 -6.97 -1.50 3.15
N ILE A 54 -6.42 -2.51 2.49
CA ILE A 54 -6.72 -3.92 2.83
C ILE A 54 -6.04 -4.27 4.14
N LYS A 55 -6.82 -4.59 5.17
CA LYS A 55 -6.31 -4.99 6.50
C LYS A 55 -6.17 -6.50 6.63
N LYS A 56 -7.05 -7.26 5.98
CA LYS A 56 -7.07 -8.72 6.10
C LYS A 56 -7.59 -9.33 4.80
N GLN A 57 -6.85 -10.29 4.27
CA GLN A 57 -7.37 -11.18 3.23
C GLN A 57 -7.87 -12.46 3.90
N VAL A 58 -9.15 -12.77 3.72
CA VAL A 58 -9.76 -14.00 4.23
C VAL A 58 -10.15 -14.91 3.09
N LYS A 59 -9.99 -16.23 3.29
CA LYS A 59 -10.46 -17.21 2.32
C LYS A 59 -11.81 -17.73 2.76
N ARG A 60 -12.89 -17.30 2.08
CA ARG A 60 -14.27 -17.72 2.37
C ARG A 60 -14.81 -18.46 1.16
N ASN A 61 -15.36 -19.66 1.37
CA ASN A 61 -15.93 -20.52 0.31
C ASN A 61 -15.00 -20.70 -0.92
N GLY A 62 -13.71 -20.91 -0.69
CA GLY A 62 -12.73 -21.10 -1.76
C GLY A 62 -12.28 -19.82 -2.48
N LYS A 63 -12.95 -18.68 -2.26
CA LYS A 63 -12.59 -17.36 -2.81
C LYS A 63 -11.77 -16.55 -1.80
N ARG A 64 -10.86 -15.71 -2.29
CA ARG A 64 -10.16 -14.71 -1.48
C ARG A 64 -11.03 -13.46 -1.43
N GLU A 65 -11.42 -13.04 -0.24
CA GLU A 65 -12.14 -11.80 0.02
C GLU A 65 -11.18 -10.84 0.73
N ASP A 66 -11.12 -9.62 0.19
CA ASP A 66 -10.33 -8.55 0.76
C ASP A 66 -11.21 -7.75 1.72
N MET A 67 -10.82 -7.72 2.99
CA MET A 67 -11.47 -6.92 4.02
C MET A 67 -10.55 -5.77 4.41
N GLY A 68 -11.08 -4.55 4.39
CA GLY A 68 -10.30 -3.35 4.57
C GLY A 68 -11.13 -2.15 4.96
N GLU A 69 -10.49 -1.00 4.90
CA GLU A 69 -11.05 0.30 5.19
C GLU A 69 -10.86 1.23 4.00
N LEU A 70 -11.82 2.14 3.82
CA LEU A 70 -11.76 3.24 2.88
C LEU A 70 -11.45 4.51 3.66
N ALA A 71 -10.35 5.18 3.32
CA ALA A 71 -10.02 6.49 3.88
C ALA A 71 -10.27 7.55 2.79
N ILE A 72 -11.11 8.53 3.10
CA ILE A 72 -11.38 9.67 2.20
C ILE A 72 -10.83 10.91 2.88
N LYS A 73 -9.94 11.63 2.20
CA LYS A 73 -9.43 12.91 2.71
C LYS A 73 -10.41 14.03 2.39
N PHE A 74 -10.56 14.93 3.35
CA PHE A 74 -11.39 16.12 3.24
C PHE A 74 -10.65 17.32 3.82
N SER A 75 -10.95 18.51 3.30
CA SER A 75 -10.39 19.78 3.76
C SER A 75 -11.35 20.54 4.70
N SER A 76 -12.63 20.15 4.72
CA SER A 76 -13.68 20.79 5.53
C SER A 76 -14.79 19.82 5.93
N LEU A 77 -15.57 20.17 6.95
CA LEU A 77 -16.76 19.40 7.34
C LEU A 77 -17.89 19.48 6.29
N ASP A 78 -17.96 20.58 5.53
CA ASP A 78 -18.94 20.74 4.45
C ASP A 78 -18.70 19.74 3.32
N GLU A 79 -17.44 19.46 2.99
CA GLU A 79 -17.07 18.39 2.05
C GLU A 79 -17.55 17.02 2.55
N VAL A 80 -17.38 16.72 3.84
CA VAL A 80 -17.87 15.46 4.43
C VAL A 80 -19.39 15.33 4.29
N ASN A 81 -20.14 16.40 4.57
CA ASN A 81 -21.59 16.41 4.37
C ASN A 81 -21.95 16.21 2.89
N GLY A 82 -21.23 16.86 1.98
CA GLY A 82 -21.40 16.68 0.54
C GLY A 82 -21.13 15.24 0.07
N LEU A 83 -20.11 14.58 0.64
CA LEU A 83 -19.80 13.17 0.38
C LEU A 83 -20.93 12.24 0.86
N ILE A 84 -21.47 12.48 2.05
CA ILE A 84 -22.60 11.70 2.59
C ILE A 84 -23.81 11.76 1.66
N GLU A 85 -24.14 12.95 1.16
CA GLU A 85 -25.27 13.13 0.24
C GLU A 85 -25.05 12.43 -1.12
N ARG A 86 -23.81 12.44 -1.64
CA ARG A 86 -23.46 11.70 -2.87
C ARG A 86 -23.57 10.18 -2.68
N LEU A 87 -23.11 9.65 -1.54
CA LEU A 87 -23.22 8.23 -1.22
C LEU A 87 -24.68 7.80 -1.10
N ARG A 88 -25.52 8.61 -0.45
CA ARG A 88 -26.97 8.35 -0.33
C ARG A 88 -27.71 8.32 -1.65
N ARG A 89 -27.27 9.09 -2.64
CA ARG A 89 -27.90 9.12 -3.97
C ARG A 89 -27.52 7.91 -4.85
N THR A 90 -26.40 7.27 -4.54
CA THR A 90 -25.86 6.15 -5.31
C THR A 90 -26.30 4.78 -4.74
N ALA A 91 -26.64 4.73 -3.45
CA ALA A 91 -27.17 3.55 -2.76
C ALA A 91 -28.67 3.33 -3.01
#